data_AF-A0A974BHS2-F1
#
_entry.id   AF-A0A974BHS2-F1
#
_cell.length_a   1.000
_cell.length_b   1.000
_cell.length_c   1.000
_cell.angle_alpha   90.00
_cell.angle_beta   90.00
_cell.angle_gamma   90.00
#
_symmetry.space_group_name_H-M   'P 1'
#
loop_
_entity.id
_entity.type
_entity.pdbx_description
1 polymer ?
#
loop_
_entity_poly.entity_id
_entity_poly.type
_entity_poly.pdbx_seq_one_letter_code
_entity_poly.pdbx_strand_id
1 'polypeptide(L)'
;MKPYLLKRQSKIYDDLGTPIDEYIPIKTIDISVNYATSTKIEDGIFYKITVPAGITMYKEFDMTEQYRLDGNGHVFSIEGINQGGRRTILSLKEVYL
;
A
#
# COMPACT_ATOMS: atom_id res chain seq x y z
N MET A 1 3.75 -15.37 -4.65
CA MET A 1 4.13 -13.95 -4.49
C MET A 1 4.47 -13.41 -5.87
N LYS A 2 4.14 -12.16 -6.16
CA LYS A 2 4.45 -11.47 -7.41
C LYS A 2 5.29 -10.23 -7.10
N PRO A 3 6.14 -9.77 -8.04
CA PRO A 3 6.92 -8.57 -7.85
C PRO A 3 6.02 -7.32 -7.90
N TYR A 4 6.29 -6.37 -7.01
CA TYR A 4 5.73 -5.01 -7.00
C TYR A 4 6.86 -4.01 -6.79
N LEU A 5 6.80 -2.89 -7.50
CA LEU A 5 7.68 -1.75 -7.28
C LEU A 5 7.19 -0.98 -6.05
N LEU A 6 8.00 -1.02 -4.99
CA LEU A 6 7.79 -0.21 -3.78
C LEU A 6 8.25 1.21 -4.06
N LYS A 7 7.36 2.17 -3.81
CA LYS A 7 7.60 3.60 -3.91
C LYS A 7 7.40 4.27 -2.55
N ARG A 8 8.21 5.25 -2.19
CA ARG A 8 8.06 6.09 -0.99
C ARG A 8 7.50 7.44 -1.38
N GLN A 9 6.64 8.02 -0.56
CA GLN A 9 6.29 9.42 -0.72
C GLN A 9 7.53 10.30 -0.48
N SER A 10 7.69 11.31 -1.30
CA SER A 10 8.75 12.31 -1.17
C SER A 10 8.19 13.66 -1.58
N LYS A 11 8.65 14.70 -0.91
CA LYS A 11 8.30 16.07 -1.19
C LYS A 11 9.32 16.62 -2.18
N ILE A 12 8.91 16.77 -3.43
CA ILE A 12 9.69 17.44 -4.48
C ILE A 12 9.24 18.89 -4.58
N TYR A 13 10.05 19.74 -5.22
CA TYR A 13 9.72 21.14 -5.44
C TYR A 13 9.66 21.39 -6.95
N ASP A 14 8.60 22.06 -7.40
CA ASP A 14 8.50 22.52 -8.78
C ASP A 14 9.46 23.69 -9.07
N ASP A 15 9.49 24.14 -10.33
CA ASP A 15 10.34 25.25 -10.77
C ASP A 15 10.03 26.58 -10.05
N LEU A 16 8.88 26.68 -9.38
CA LEU A 16 8.44 27.83 -8.60
C LEU A 16 8.72 27.67 -7.09
N GLY A 17 9.32 26.55 -6.67
CA GLY A 17 9.57 26.23 -5.27
C GLY A 17 8.32 25.80 -4.50
N THR A 18 7.23 25.44 -5.19
CA THR A 18 6.03 24.88 -4.57
C THR A 18 6.26 23.41 -4.28
N PRO A 19 6.00 22.94 -3.06
CA PRO A 19 6.14 21.53 -2.74
C PRO A 19 5.02 20.69 -3.37
N ILE A 20 5.41 19.57 -3.98
CA ILE A 20 4.53 18.57 -4.56
C ILE A 20 4.87 17.21 -3.94
N ASP A 21 3.84 16.48 -3.52
CA ASP A 21 4.00 15.12 -3.03
C ASP A 21 4.08 14.15 -4.21
N GLU A 22 5.19 13.44 -4.33
CA GLU A 22 5.40 12.43 -5.36
C GLU A 22 5.82 11.08 -4.75
N TYR A 23 5.49 9.98 -5.44
CA TYR A 23 5.92 8.64 -5.02
C TYR A 23 7.13 8.19 -5.84
N ILE A 24 8.31 8.24 -5.22
CA ILE A 24 9.57 7.88 -5.87
C ILE A 24 9.88 6.38 -5.72
N PRO A 25 10.36 5.70 -6.79
CA PRO A 25 10.77 4.30 -6.71
C PRO A 25 11.89 4.05 -5.70
N ILE A 26 11.75 2.99 -4.91
CA ILE A 26 12.80 2.52 -3.98
C ILE A 26 13.42 1.24 -4.52
N LYS A 27 12.61 0.17 -4.63
CA LYS A 27 13.03 -1.17 -5.00
C LYS A 27 11.84 -2.03 -5.38
N THR A 28 12.11 -3.17 -6.02
CA THR A 28 11.08 -4.20 -6.22
C THR A 28 11.06 -5.15 -5.02
N ILE A 29 9.87 -5.50 -4.54
CA ILE A 29 9.65 -6.50 -3.49
C ILE A 29 8.56 -7.48 -3.89
N ASP A 30 8.68 -8.71 -3.40
CA ASP A 30 7.67 -9.74 -3.62
C ASP A 30 6.53 -9.64 -2.62
N ILE A 31 5.30 -9.63 -3.14
CA ILE A 31 4.07 -9.51 -2.34
C ILE A 31 3.04 -10.52 -2.85
N SER A 32 2.34 -11.17 -1.94
CA SER A 32 1.07 -11.83 -2.26
C SER A 32 -0.07 -10.92 -1.84
N VAL A 33 -0.92 -10.53 -2.77
CA VAL A 33 -2.13 -9.74 -2.50
C VAL A 33 -3.32 -10.68 -2.45
N ASN A 34 -4.09 -10.59 -1.36
CA ASN A 34 -5.36 -11.28 -1.18
C ASN A 34 -6.46 -10.26 -0.91
N TYR A 35 -7.64 -10.48 -1.48
CA TYR A 35 -8.79 -9.62 -1.27
C TYR A 35 -9.67 -10.26 -0.19
N ALA A 36 -9.62 -9.71 1.02
CA ALA A 36 -10.46 -10.16 2.12
C ALA A 36 -11.81 -9.45 2.02
N THR A 37 -12.90 -10.21 2.10
CA THR A 37 -14.23 -9.63 2.21
C THR A 37 -14.62 -9.51 3.67
N SER A 38 -15.02 -8.32 4.11
CA SER A 38 -15.67 -8.08 5.39
C SER A 38 -17.09 -7.54 5.19
N THR A 39 -17.93 -7.65 6.21
CA THR A 39 -19.26 -7.06 6.21
C THR A 39 -19.25 -5.87 7.17
N LYS A 40 -19.62 -4.69 6.68
CA LYS A 40 -19.83 -3.48 7.49
C LYS A 40 -21.32 -3.23 7.60
N ILE A 41 -21.80 -2.88 8.78
CA ILE A 41 -23.21 -2.52 9.00
C ILE A 41 -23.27 -1.02 9.24
N GLU A 42 -24.05 -0.31 8.42
CA GLU A 42 -24.37 1.11 8.60
C GLU A 42 -25.88 1.28 8.44
N ASP A 43 -26.53 1.93 9.40
CA ASP A 43 -27.97 2.17 9.43
C ASP A 43 -28.84 0.92 9.22
N GLY A 44 -28.37 -0.24 9.71
CA GLY A 44 -29.06 -1.53 9.56
C GLY A 44 -28.91 -2.18 8.18
N ILE A 45 -28.17 -1.56 7.26
CA ILE A 45 -27.84 -2.10 5.94
C ILE A 45 -26.48 -2.80 6.00
N PHE A 46 -26.40 -4.01 5.45
CA PHE A 46 -25.18 -4.81 5.37
C PHE A 46 -24.43 -4.50 4.07
N TYR A 47 -23.25 -3.91 4.19
CA TYR A 47 -22.33 -3.63 3.09
C TYR A 47 -21.24 -4.70 3.05
N LYS A 48 -21.05 -5.32 1.89
CA LYS A 48 -19.93 -6.21 1.63
C LYS A 48 -18.74 -5.35 1.17
N ILE A 49 -17.72 -5.23 2.01
CA ILE A 49 -16.51 -4.47 1.71
C ILE A 49 -15.40 -5.45 1.33
N THR A 50 -14.71 -5.17 0.22
CA THR A 50 -13.53 -5.93 -0.18
C THR A 50 -12.30 -5.09 0.10
N VAL A 51 -11.42 -5.56 0.99
CA VAL A 51 -10.19 -4.87 1.39
C VAL A 51 -8.99 -5.70 0.95
N PRO A 52 -8.08 -5.16 0.12
CA PRO A 52 -6.86 -5.86 -0.24
C PRO A 52 -5.89 -5.90 0.94
N ALA A 53 -5.23 -7.04 1.10
CA ALA A 53 -4.18 -7.25 2.09
C ALA A 53 -2.95 -7.85 1.41
N GLY A 54 -1.78 -7.30 1.72
CA GLY A 54 -0.50 -7.76 1.20
C GLY A 54 0.26 -8.59 2.23
N ILE A 55 0.96 -9.62 1.78
CA ILE A 55 1.93 -10.35 2.59
C ILE A 55 3.28 -10.31 1.89
N THR A 56 4.31 -9.86 2.60
CA THR A 56 5.69 -9.80 2.09
C THR A 56 6.70 -10.31 3.12
N MET A 57 7.88 -10.73 2.65
CA MET A 57 9.02 -11.02 3.51
C MET A 57 9.86 -9.75 3.80
N TYR A 58 9.58 -8.64 3.13
CA TYR A 58 10.29 -7.39 3.33
C TYR A 58 10.02 -6.79 4.72
N LYS A 59 11.09 -6.34 5.39
CA LYS A 59 11.09 -5.90 6.80
C LYS A 59 11.60 -4.47 7.01
N GLU A 60 12.17 -3.86 5.99
CA GLU A 60 12.82 -2.55 6.10
C GLU A 60 11.83 -1.43 5.73
N PHE A 61 10.60 -1.49 6.25
CA PHE A 61 9.68 -0.36 6.18
C PHE A 61 9.99 0.61 7.30
N ASP A 62 10.08 1.89 6.98
CA ASP A 62 10.08 2.96 7.95
C ASP A 62 8.62 3.30 8.29
N MET A 63 8.22 3.08 9.55
CA MET A 63 6.84 3.28 9.98
C MET A 63 6.40 4.75 10.01
N THR A 64 7.32 5.69 9.80
CA THR A 64 7.03 7.14 9.70
C THR A 64 6.76 7.60 8.27
N GLU A 65 7.06 6.75 7.28
CA GLU A 65 6.98 7.07 5.86
C GLU A 65 5.70 6.51 5.23
N GLN A 66 5.26 7.14 4.13
CA GLN A 66 4.14 6.65 3.33
C GLN A 66 4.64 5.90 2.10
N TYR A 67 3.94 4.83 1.74
CA TYR A 67 4.37 3.93 0.67
C TYR A 67 3.25 3.58 -0.30
N ARG A 68 3.65 3.32 -1.54
CA ARG A 68 2.82 2.72 -2.58
C ARG A 68 3.48 1.50 -3.20
N LEU A 69 2.65 0.63 -3.73
CA LEU A 69 3.01 -0.54 -4.51
C LEU A 69 2.46 -0.37 -5.91
N ASP A 70 3.31 -0.55 -6.91
CA ASP A 70 2.95 -0.48 -8.31
C ASP A 70 3.35 -1.79 -9.00
N GLY A 71 2.40 -2.50 -9.58
CA GLY A 71 2.70 -3.73 -10.29
C GLY A 71 1.49 -4.58 -10.62
N ASN A 72 1.67 -5.47 -11.61
CA ASN A 72 0.64 -6.39 -12.07
C ASN A 72 -0.66 -5.70 -12.53
N GLY A 73 -0.58 -4.46 -13.03
CA GLY A 73 -1.74 -3.68 -13.47
C GLY A 73 -2.51 -2.98 -12.34
N HIS A 74 -2.01 -3.03 -11.11
CA HIS A 74 -2.66 -2.43 -9.94
C HIS A 74 -1.71 -1.48 -9.21
N VAL A 75 -2.28 -0.44 -8.62
CA VAL A 75 -1.59 0.48 -7.71
C VAL A 75 -2.25 0.40 -6.34
N PHE A 76 -1.45 0.19 -5.30
CA PHE A 76 -1.94 0.13 -3.92
C PHE A 76 -1.23 1.15 -3.04
N SER A 77 -1.99 1.89 -2.24
CA SER A 77 -1.50 2.60 -1.07
C SER A 77 -1.35 1.62 0.10
N ILE A 78 -0.28 1.76 0.88
CA ILE A 78 -0.08 0.98 2.11
C ILE A 78 -0.63 1.81 3.29
N GLU A 79 -1.78 1.40 3.81
CA GLU A 79 -2.49 2.09 4.91
C GLU A 79 -2.05 1.60 6.29
N GLY A 80 -1.40 0.43 6.36
CA GLY A 80 -0.95 -0.14 7.61
C GLY A 80 0.09 -1.23 7.40
N ILE A 81 1.04 -1.32 8.33
CA ILE A 81 2.16 -2.26 8.26
C ILE A 81 2.25 -2.97 9.62
N ASN A 82 2.22 -4.31 9.59
CA ASN A 82 2.45 -5.13 10.77
C ASN A 82 3.64 -6.06 10.54
N GLN A 83 4.74 -5.81 11.27
CA GLN A 83 5.99 -6.55 11.12
C GLN A 83 6.25 -7.58 12.25
N GLY A 84 5.30 -7.80 13.16
CA GLY A 84 5.53 -8.56 14.40
C GLY A 84 5.85 -10.05 14.23
N GLY A 85 5.60 -10.64 13.06
CA GLY A 85 5.85 -12.06 12.79
C GLY A 85 6.98 -12.33 11.80
N ARG A 86 7.12 -13.59 11.37
CA ARG A 86 8.08 -13.99 10.31
C ARG A 86 7.84 -13.27 8.97
N ARG A 87 6.61 -12.83 8.73
CA ARG A 87 6.19 -12.10 7.53
C ARG A 87 5.71 -10.70 7.94
N THR A 88 5.71 -9.79 6.98
CA THR A 88 5.09 -8.48 7.13
C THR A 88 3.72 -8.52 6.46
N ILE A 89 2.71 -8.06 7.19
CA ILE A 89 1.34 -7.94 6.71
C ILE A 89 1.07 -6.46 6.40
N LEU A 90 0.50 -6.20 5.24
CA LEU A 90 0.20 -4.87 4.73
C LEU A 90 -1.32 -4.74 4.59
N SER A 91 -1.88 -3.69 5.19
CA SER A 91 -3.23 -3.24 4.87
C SER A 91 -3.15 -2.37 3.62
N LEU A 92 -3.82 -2.78 2.54
CA LEU A 92 -3.73 -2.10 1.26
C LEU A 92 -5.03 -1.38 0.93
N LYS A 93 -4.90 -0.29 0.17
CA LYS A 93 -6.02 0.40 -0.49
C LYS A 93 -5.71 0.55 -1.96
N GLU A 94 -6.59 0.05 -2.82
CA GLU A 94 -6.42 0.16 -4.27
C GLU A 94 -6.64 1.62 -4.71
N VAL A 95 -5.78 2.08 -5.60
CA VAL A 95 -5.77 3.45 -6.15
C VAL A 95 -6.10 3.36 -7.63
N TYR A 96 -7.19 3.99 -8.02
CA TYR A 96 -7.56 4.17 -9.42
C TYR A 96 -7.01 5.52 -9.90
N LEU A 97 -6.15 5.48 -10.90
CA LEU A 97 -5.57 6.65 -11.56
C LEU A 97 -6.38 7.01 -12.81
#